data_AF-A0A7C4GQ53-F1
#
_entry.id   AF-A0A7C4GQ53-F1
#
_cell.length_a   1.000
_cell.length_b   1.000
_cell.length_c   1.000
_cell.angle_alpha   90.00
_cell.angle_beta   90.00
_cell.angle_gamma   90.00
#
_symmetry.space_group_name_H-M   'P 1'
#
loop_
_entity.id
_entity.type
_entity.pdbx_description
1 polymer ?
#
loop_
_entity_poly.entity_id
_entity_poly.type
_entity_poly.pdbx_seq_one_letter_code
_entity_poly.pdbx_strand_id
1 'polypeptide(L)'
;MKIKSLAISVATFTVIFGLLSLTATATTFPNLPTTPVNMTVVDGTISYFTITLSNVPAGYDVSNGDYIGWCLDRGHTMSRSTLLEVTLYSSLNPPTELATKPWNKINYILNNKDGHTVDAIQQAIWHFMGWWNYVNLSPEAKQIVDEANANSGFIPTYGQIVAVICLPSDTTQQLSMIEVAPRPPGLSPGCWKHNVNVYITGRGSYSGDPHITAAQLEEYEAYIKANFYSDFTLQWAYNQFKDPKCKGMWLTIANWFNAAAGLAPYNGS
;
A
#
# COMPACT_ATOMS: atom_id res chain seq x y z
N MET A 1 -64.13 -53.54 -11.11
CA MET A 1 -63.80 -52.10 -11.22
C MET A 1 -63.70 -51.49 -9.82
N LYS A 2 -62.48 -51.42 -9.26
CA LYS A 2 -62.11 -50.57 -8.12
C LYS A 2 -60.61 -50.25 -8.28
N ILE A 3 -60.32 -49.03 -8.70
CA ILE A 3 -58.98 -48.45 -8.76
C ILE A 3 -58.70 -47.85 -7.38
N LYS A 4 -57.58 -48.18 -6.73
CA LYS A 4 -57.07 -47.40 -5.58
C LYS A 4 -55.55 -47.23 -5.67
N SER A 5 -55.21 -45.97 -5.98
CA SER A 5 -53.97 -45.20 -5.89
C SER A 5 -52.67 -45.88 -5.45
N LEU A 6 -51.67 -45.83 -6.34
CA LEU A 6 -50.25 -45.94 -6.02
C LEU A 6 -49.76 -44.55 -5.60
N ALA A 7 -49.38 -44.37 -4.34
CA ALA A 7 -48.77 -43.13 -3.86
C ALA A 7 -47.29 -43.09 -4.26
N ILE A 8 -46.93 -42.18 -5.17
CA ILE A 8 -45.54 -41.89 -5.52
C ILE A 8 -45.01 -40.91 -4.49
N SER A 9 -44.12 -41.38 -3.62
CA SER A 9 -43.42 -40.52 -2.65
C SER A 9 -42.31 -39.77 -3.38
N VAL A 10 -42.49 -38.47 -3.61
CA VAL A 10 -41.45 -37.59 -4.17
C VAL A 10 -40.55 -37.14 -3.02
N ALA A 11 -39.35 -37.70 -2.94
CA ALA A 11 -38.33 -37.22 -2.01
C ALA A 11 -37.79 -35.87 -2.49
N THR A 12 -38.18 -34.78 -1.82
CA THR A 12 -37.62 -33.45 -2.05
C THR A 12 -36.18 -33.39 -1.50
N PHE A 13 -35.21 -33.36 -2.41
CA PHE A 13 -33.79 -33.19 -2.08
C PHE A 13 -33.50 -31.68 -1.94
N THR A 14 -33.57 -31.16 -0.71
CA THR A 14 -33.24 -29.75 -0.44
C THR A 14 -31.73 -29.59 -0.43
N VAL A 15 -31.16 -29.10 -1.55
CA VAL A 15 -29.74 -28.73 -1.63
C VAL A 15 -29.55 -27.42 -0.85
N ILE A 16 -29.02 -27.52 0.37
CA ILE A 16 -28.59 -26.35 1.14
C ILE A 16 -27.27 -25.87 0.52
N PHE A 17 -27.35 -24.87 -0.35
CA PHE A 17 -26.18 -24.08 -0.76
C PHE A 17 -25.71 -23.27 0.45
N GLY A 18 -24.76 -23.81 1.21
CA GLY A 18 -24.04 -23.03 2.22
C GLY A 18 -23.29 -21.89 1.52
N LEU A 19 -23.74 -20.66 1.71
CA LEU A 19 -22.95 -19.48 1.38
C LEU A 19 -21.72 -19.47 2.30
N LEU A 20 -20.63 -20.08 1.85
CA LEU A 20 -19.31 -19.76 2.38
C LEU A 20 -19.01 -18.31 2.01
N SER A 21 -19.27 -17.42 2.97
CA SER A 21 -18.86 -16.02 2.89
C SER A 21 -17.35 -15.98 3.05
N LEU A 22 -16.62 -16.08 1.94
CA LEU A 22 -15.21 -15.70 1.87
C LEU A 22 -15.16 -14.19 2.08
N THR A 23 -14.89 -13.76 3.31
CA THR A 23 -14.51 -12.38 3.58
C THR A 23 -13.16 -12.13 2.90
N ALA A 24 -13.18 -11.49 1.73
CA ALA A 24 -11.98 -10.90 1.17
C ALA A 24 -11.55 -9.76 2.11
N THR A 25 -10.61 -10.02 3.01
CA THR A 25 -9.94 -8.96 3.76
C THR A 25 -9.14 -8.15 2.76
N ALA A 26 -9.62 -6.94 2.46
CA ALA A 26 -8.82 -5.95 1.75
C ALA A 26 -7.48 -5.83 2.49
N THR A 27 -6.38 -6.09 1.79
CA THR A 27 -5.04 -5.92 2.35
C THR A 27 -4.90 -4.48 2.81
N THR A 28 -4.55 -4.29 4.08
CA THR A 28 -4.34 -2.97 4.65
C THR A 28 -3.13 -2.34 3.97
N PHE A 29 -3.34 -1.24 3.25
CA PHE A 29 -2.24 -0.46 2.71
C PHE A 29 -1.27 -0.03 3.84
N PRO A 30 0.05 -0.04 3.60
CA PRO A 30 0.73 -0.60 2.43
C PRO A 30 0.89 -2.13 2.52
N ASN A 31 0.69 -2.81 1.40
CA ASN A 31 1.15 -4.17 1.14
C ASN A 31 2.66 -4.15 0.92
N LEU A 32 3.41 -4.72 1.86
CA LEU A 32 4.87 -4.71 1.88
C LEU A 32 5.45 -6.13 1.72
N PRO A 33 6.66 -6.26 1.15
CA PRO A 33 7.35 -7.54 1.11
C PRO A 33 7.62 -8.04 2.53
N THR A 34 7.38 -9.34 2.74
CA THR A 34 7.73 -10.03 3.99
C THR A 34 9.17 -10.56 3.99
N THR A 35 9.81 -10.59 2.82
CA THR A 35 11.24 -10.89 2.68
C THR A 35 12.06 -9.60 2.75
N PRO A 36 13.29 -9.64 3.28
CA PRO A 36 14.15 -8.47 3.29
C PRO A 36 14.43 -7.93 1.88
N VAL A 37 14.65 -6.62 1.80
CA VAL A 37 15.03 -5.91 0.58
C VAL A 37 16.35 -5.18 0.81
N ASN A 38 16.96 -4.72 -0.28
CA ASN A 38 18.18 -3.95 -0.22
C ASN A 38 17.87 -2.46 -0.10
N MET A 39 18.70 -1.76 0.66
CA MET A 39 18.62 -0.33 0.92
C MET A 39 20.01 0.30 0.82
N THR A 40 20.11 1.46 0.17
CA THR A 40 21.27 2.35 0.30
C THR A 40 20.80 3.74 0.67
N VAL A 41 21.63 4.52 1.36
CA VAL A 41 21.27 5.87 1.78
C VAL A 41 22.33 6.89 1.38
N VAL A 42 21.87 8.10 1.06
CA VAL A 42 22.68 9.31 0.96
C VAL A 42 21.98 10.43 1.72
N ASP A 43 22.69 11.52 2.02
CA ASP A 43 22.07 12.67 2.68
C ASP A 43 21.02 13.30 1.77
N GLY A 44 19.84 13.57 2.33
CA GLY A 44 18.73 14.22 1.62
C GLY A 44 18.87 15.74 1.60
N THR A 45 18.23 16.37 0.61
CA THR A 45 18.12 17.85 0.54
C THR A 45 16.78 18.38 1.07
N ILE A 46 15.73 17.56 0.94
CA ILE A 46 14.36 17.85 1.41
C ILE A 46 13.92 16.89 2.53
N SER A 47 14.85 16.10 3.03
CA SER A 47 14.66 15.06 4.05
C SER A 47 16.01 14.72 4.69
N TYR A 48 16.01 13.87 5.72
CA TYR A 48 17.26 13.46 6.34
C TYR A 48 18.07 12.54 5.42
N PHE A 49 17.39 11.64 4.71
CA PHE A 49 17.99 10.74 3.73
C PHE A 49 17.25 10.83 2.39
N THR A 50 17.99 10.61 1.32
CA THR A 50 17.43 9.95 0.13
C THR A 50 17.74 8.46 0.26
N ILE A 51 16.70 7.64 0.32
CA ILE A 51 16.81 6.19 0.50
C ILE A 51 16.48 5.51 -0.82
N THR A 52 17.40 4.71 -1.35
CA THR A 52 17.17 3.89 -2.53
C THR A 52 16.87 2.46 -2.12
N LEU A 53 15.68 1.96 -2.48
CA LEU A 53 15.36 0.54 -2.35
C LEU A 53 15.75 -0.22 -3.63
N SER A 54 16.26 -1.43 -3.45
CA SER A 54 16.54 -2.39 -4.53
C SER A 54 16.16 -3.80 -4.11
N ASN A 55 16.06 -4.73 -5.07
CA ASN A 55 15.60 -6.10 -4.86
C ASN A 55 14.21 -6.20 -4.19
N VAL A 56 13.37 -5.18 -4.35
CA VAL A 56 11.96 -5.24 -3.97
C VAL A 56 11.23 -6.12 -4.99
N PRO A 57 10.61 -7.25 -4.58
CA PRO A 57 9.84 -8.06 -5.51
C PRO A 57 8.64 -7.27 -6.04
N ALA A 58 8.16 -7.63 -7.22
CA ALA A 58 7.02 -6.96 -7.80
C ALA A 58 5.68 -7.32 -7.13
N GLY A 59 4.72 -6.41 -7.22
CA GLY A 59 3.37 -6.59 -6.68
C GLY A 59 3.17 -6.06 -5.25
N TYR A 60 4.11 -5.26 -4.75
CA TYR A 60 3.96 -4.51 -3.49
C TYR A 60 3.64 -3.03 -3.75
N ASP A 61 3.26 -2.31 -2.69
CA ASP A 61 2.99 -0.87 -2.75
C ASP A 61 4.29 -0.04 -2.74
N VAL A 62 5.42 -0.68 -2.44
CA VAL A 62 6.78 -0.17 -2.62
C VAL A 62 7.43 -0.85 -3.83
N SER A 63 8.32 -0.15 -4.51
CA SER A 63 9.13 -0.63 -5.63
C SER A 63 10.60 -0.23 -5.48
N ASN A 64 11.46 -0.79 -6.34
CA ASN A 64 12.83 -0.27 -6.48
C ASN A 64 12.80 1.22 -6.86
N GLY A 65 13.74 2.00 -6.34
CA GLY A 65 13.84 3.44 -6.61
C GLY A 65 14.11 4.28 -5.36
N ASP A 66 14.10 5.59 -5.55
CA ASP A 66 14.42 6.56 -4.51
C ASP A 66 13.19 7.02 -3.75
N TYR A 67 13.36 7.21 -2.44
CA TYR A 67 12.33 7.64 -1.51
C TYR A 67 12.86 8.74 -0.60
N ILE A 68 11.94 9.62 -0.22
CA ILE A 68 12.14 10.58 0.88
C ILE A 68 12.27 9.77 2.16
N GLY A 69 13.40 9.90 2.86
CA GLY A 69 13.70 9.13 4.05
C GLY A 69 14.02 9.97 5.29
N TRP A 70 13.67 9.43 6.44
CA TRP A 70 13.86 10.06 7.74
C TRP A 70 14.59 9.14 8.70
N CYS A 71 15.38 9.74 9.59
CA CYS A 71 16.07 9.01 10.64
C CYS A 71 15.16 8.78 11.85
N LEU A 72 15.14 7.56 12.37
CA LEU A 72 14.37 7.18 13.56
C LEU A 72 15.24 6.89 14.78
N ASP A 73 16.56 6.87 14.61
CA ASP A 73 17.51 6.45 15.62
C ASP A 73 18.70 7.41 15.69
N ARG A 74 18.89 8.06 16.84
CA ARG A 74 20.01 8.99 17.02
C ARG A 74 21.24 8.33 17.65
N GLY A 75 21.11 7.10 18.17
CA GLY A 75 22.17 6.37 18.85
C GLY A 75 23.17 5.69 17.91
N HIS A 76 22.77 5.43 16.67
CA HIS A 76 23.60 4.79 15.66
C HIS A 76 23.85 5.68 14.45
N THR A 77 24.85 5.31 13.66
CA THR A 77 25.17 5.96 12.38
C THR A 77 24.87 4.99 11.24
N MET A 78 24.23 5.48 10.18
CA MET A 78 24.07 4.71 8.95
C MET A 78 25.19 5.04 7.97
N SER A 79 25.96 4.04 7.54
CA SER A 79 26.98 4.24 6.50
C SER A 79 26.32 4.67 5.18
N ARG A 80 26.83 5.75 4.57
CA ARG A 80 26.33 6.24 3.29
C ARG A 80 26.82 5.39 2.13
N SER A 81 25.98 5.23 1.11
CA SER A 81 26.28 4.46 -0.11
C SER A 81 26.69 3.00 0.14
N THR A 82 26.40 2.47 1.33
CA THR A 82 26.62 1.06 1.67
C THR A 82 25.31 0.30 1.53
N LEU A 83 25.38 -0.89 0.94
CA LEU A 83 24.25 -1.78 0.81
C LEU A 83 23.88 -2.35 2.17
N LEU A 84 22.65 -2.11 2.59
CA LEU A 84 22.04 -2.63 3.80
C LEU A 84 20.88 -3.54 3.44
N GLU A 85 20.70 -4.60 4.21
CA GLU A 85 19.51 -5.43 4.15
C GLU A 85 18.50 -4.95 5.20
N VAL A 86 17.25 -4.73 4.79
CA VAL A 86 16.19 -4.22 5.67
C VAL A 86 14.89 -5.01 5.48
N THR A 87 14.14 -5.16 6.57
CA THR A 87 12.75 -5.61 6.53
C THR A 87 11.83 -4.39 6.62
N LEU A 88 10.81 -4.36 5.76
CA LEU A 88 9.87 -3.22 5.69
C LEU A 88 8.63 -3.47 6.54
N TYR A 89 8.25 -2.48 7.36
CA TYR A 89 7.03 -2.53 8.16
C TYR A 89 6.21 -1.26 7.97
N SER A 90 4.88 -1.39 7.96
CA SER A 90 4.00 -0.24 7.98
C SER A 90 3.98 0.37 9.38
N SER A 91 4.01 1.70 9.48
CA SER A 91 3.71 2.39 10.75
C SER A 91 2.29 2.15 11.29
N LEU A 92 1.37 1.64 10.45
CA LEU A 92 0.02 1.22 10.87
C LEU A 92 0.01 -0.19 11.48
N ASN A 93 1.03 -0.99 11.21
CA ASN A 93 1.25 -2.30 11.80
C ASN A 93 2.76 -2.50 12.05
N PRO A 94 3.34 -1.71 12.97
CA PRO A 94 4.78 -1.70 13.24
C PRO A 94 5.24 -3.02 13.88
N PRO A 95 6.53 -3.35 13.84
CA PRO A 95 7.06 -4.50 14.56
C PRO A 95 6.96 -4.26 16.08
N THR A 96 6.96 -5.35 16.86
CA THR A 96 6.67 -5.34 18.30
C THR A 96 7.48 -4.30 19.09
N GLU A 97 8.77 -4.20 18.80
CA GLU A 97 9.71 -3.29 19.46
C GLU A 97 9.44 -1.80 19.17
N LEU A 98 8.67 -1.50 18.12
CA LEU A 98 8.25 -0.16 17.73
C LEU A 98 6.75 0.09 17.90
N ALA A 99 5.98 -0.90 18.36
CA ALA A 99 4.51 -0.81 18.45
C ALA A 99 4.00 0.23 19.43
N THR A 100 4.80 0.61 20.43
CA THR A 100 4.44 1.62 21.43
C THR A 100 4.79 3.04 21.02
N LYS A 101 5.46 3.23 19.87
CA LYS A 101 5.81 4.57 19.38
C LYS A 101 4.55 5.29 18.86
N PRO A 102 4.47 6.62 18.97
CA PRO A 102 3.29 7.38 18.60
C PRO A 102 3.23 7.60 17.07
N TRP A 103 3.08 6.51 16.31
CA TRP A 103 3.10 6.51 14.85
C TRP A 103 2.06 7.43 14.22
N ASN A 104 0.88 7.60 14.84
CA ASN A 104 -0.13 8.56 14.40
C ASN A 104 0.42 10.00 14.32
N LYS A 105 1.23 10.39 15.30
CA LYS A 105 1.85 11.73 15.35
C LYS A 105 2.96 11.88 14.31
N ILE A 106 3.79 10.85 14.14
CA ILE A 106 4.82 10.83 13.09
C ILE A 106 4.16 10.91 11.71
N ASN A 107 3.11 10.13 11.47
CA ASN A 107 2.34 10.18 10.23
C ASN A 107 1.68 11.55 10.02
N TYR A 108 1.17 12.20 11.06
CA TYR A 108 0.66 13.57 10.96
C TYR A 108 1.75 14.54 10.49
N ILE A 109 2.94 14.47 11.09
CA ILE A 109 4.09 15.30 10.69
C ILE A 109 4.38 15.11 9.20
N LEU A 110 4.49 13.88 8.72
CA LEU A 110 4.81 13.61 7.31
C LEU A 110 3.79 14.20 6.34
N ASN A 111 2.52 14.31 6.75
CA ASN A 111 1.42 14.85 5.95
C ASN A 111 1.20 16.36 6.11
N ASN A 112 1.89 17.02 7.05
CA ASN A 112 1.76 18.45 7.34
C ASN A 112 3.12 19.15 7.47
N LYS A 113 4.17 18.56 6.89
CA LYS A 113 5.56 19.05 6.97
C LYS A 113 5.87 20.22 6.04
N ASP A 114 4.99 20.49 5.06
CA ASP A 114 5.26 21.51 4.04
C ASP A 114 5.39 22.90 4.68
N GLY A 115 6.40 23.65 4.24
CA GLY A 115 6.72 24.96 4.82
C GLY A 115 7.64 24.91 6.04
N HIS A 116 7.97 23.71 6.55
CA HIS A 116 8.94 23.54 7.62
C HIS A 116 10.34 23.18 7.14
N THR A 117 11.35 23.52 7.94
CA THR A 117 12.73 23.10 7.69
C THR A 117 12.95 21.61 7.96
N VAL A 118 13.84 20.98 7.17
CA VAL A 118 14.21 19.55 7.34
C VAL A 118 14.71 19.27 8.76
N ASP A 119 15.49 20.17 9.33
CA ASP A 119 16.02 20.04 10.69
C ASP A 119 14.90 20.06 11.74
N ALA A 120 13.93 20.98 11.61
CA ALA A 120 12.78 21.03 12.53
C ALA A 120 11.92 19.76 12.44
N ILE A 121 11.66 19.27 11.23
CA ILE A 121 10.92 18.02 10.99
C ILE A 121 11.65 16.84 11.64
N GLN A 122 12.97 16.72 11.41
CA GLN A 122 13.77 15.65 11.97
C GLN A 122 13.83 15.69 13.50
N GLN A 123 13.97 16.87 14.10
CA GLN A 123 13.93 17.04 15.56
C GLN A 123 12.57 16.61 16.14
N ALA A 124 11.46 16.96 15.48
CA ALA A 124 10.12 16.54 15.91
C ALA A 124 9.92 15.02 15.81
N ILE A 125 10.41 14.38 14.75
CA ILE A 125 10.41 12.91 14.62
C ILE A 125 11.23 12.28 15.76
N TRP A 126 12.44 12.77 16.03
CA TRP A 126 13.28 12.27 17.12
C TRP A 126 12.67 12.48 18.50
N HIS A 127 11.92 13.56 18.71
CA HIS A 127 11.15 13.77 19.93
C HIS A 127 10.18 12.61 20.17
N PHE A 128 9.37 12.28 19.17
CA PHE A 128 8.39 11.19 19.26
C PHE A 128 9.02 9.80 19.31
N MET A 129 10.23 9.64 18.78
CA MET A 129 11.00 8.41 18.96
C MET A 129 11.64 8.27 20.35
N GLY A 130 11.67 9.37 21.13
CA GLY A 130 12.22 9.41 22.49
C GLY A 130 13.70 9.82 22.57
N TRP A 131 14.27 10.32 21.46
CA TRP A 131 15.67 10.72 21.37
C TRP A 131 15.93 12.18 21.70
N TRP A 132 14.87 13.01 21.76
CA TRP A 132 14.99 14.45 21.95
C TRP A 132 13.96 14.98 22.94
N ASN A 133 14.43 15.67 23.99
CA ASN A 133 13.55 16.29 24.96
C ASN A 133 12.92 17.56 24.40
N TYR A 134 11.62 17.75 24.65
CA TYR A 134 10.84 18.89 24.14
C TYR A 134 11.52 20.25 24.43
N VAL A 135 12.07 20.42 25.63
CA VAL A 135 12.75 21.67 26.04
C VAL A 135 13.91 22.06 25.12
N ASN A 136 14.59 21.08 24.53
CA ASN A 136 15.77 21.25 23.68
C ASN A 136 15.41 21.36 22.18
N LEU A 137 14.13 21.31 21.82
CA LEU A 137 13.71 21.47 20.43
C LEU A 137 13.84 22.92 19.98
N SER A 138 14.14 23.13 18.69
CA SER A 138 14.01 24.45 18.06
C SER A 138 12.56 24.97 18.19
N PRO A 139 12.33 26.30 18.15
CA PRO A 139 10.96 26.86 18.20
C PRO A 139 10.04 26.27 17.12
N GLU A 140 10.56 26.06 15.92
CA GLU A 140 9.83 25.46 14.81
C GLU A 140 9.50 23.97 15.07
N ALA A 141 10.46 23.19 15.59
CA ALA A 141 10.20 21.80 15.96
C ALA A 141 9.17 21.67 17.10
N LYS A 142 9.16 22.61 18.05
CA LYS A 142 8.13 22.68 19.10
C LYS A 142 6.74 22.86 18.49
N GLN A 143 6.59 23.77 17.52
CA GLN A 143 5.33 23.98 16.80
C GLN A 143 4.85 22.68 16.13
N ILE A 144 5.71 22.00 15.39
CA ILE A 144 5.39 20.72 14.73
C ILE A 144 4.94 19.67 15.75
N VAL A 145 5.64 19.57 16.89
CA VAL A 145 5.27 18.64 17.97
C VAL A 145 3.91 18.98 18.60
N ASP A 146 3.64 20.26 18.84
CA ASP A 146 2.38 20.71 19.44
C ASP A 146 1.20 20.45 18.51
N GLU A 147 1.36 20.71 17.20
CA GLU A 147 0.35 20.41 16.18
C GLU A 147 0.08 18.90 16.07
N ALA A 148 1.13 18.07 16.08
CA ALA A 148 0.99 16.61 16.07
C ALA A 148 0.36 16.08 17.37
N ASN A 149 0.63 16.70 18.52
CA ASN A 149 -0.01 16.38 19.79
C ASN A 149 -1.51 16.71 19.75
N ALA A 150 -1.90 17.84 19.16
CA ALA A 150 -3.30 18.22 18.97
C ALA A 150 -4.05 17.27 18.02
N ASN A 151 -3.33 16.55 17.15
CA ASN A 151 -3.88 15.63 16.14
C ASN A 151 -3.46 14.16 16.37
N SER A 152 -3.36 13.72 17.62
CA SER A 152 -2.86 12.38 17.98
C SER A 152 -3.67 11.20 17.44
N GLY A 153 -4.89 11.44 16.95
CA GLY A 153 -5.75 10.45 16.30
C GLY A 153 -5.53 10.30 14.80
N PHE A 154 -4.55 11.00 14.22
CA PHE A 154 -4.30 10.96 12.78
C PHE A 154 -3.92 9.56 12.30
N ILE A 155 -4.71 9.03 11.38
CA ILE A 155 -4.44 7.79 10.65
C ILE A 155 -4.43 8.16 9.17
N PRO A 156 -3.30 7.98 8.45
CA PRO A 156 -3.24 8.23 7.02
C PRO A 156 -4.40 7.55 6.28
N THR A 157 -5.08 8.35 5.46
CA THR A 157 -6.11 7.89 4.54
C THR A 157 -5.56 7.88 3.10
N TYR A 158 -6.43 7.60 2.13
CA TYR A 158 -6.02 7.57 0.72
C TYR A 158 -5.43 8.90 0.28
N GLY A 159 -4.31 8.84 -0.45
CA GLY A 159 -3.54 10.01 -0.88
C GLY A 159 -2.64 10.62 0.19
N GLN A 160 -2.67 10.13 1.43
CA GLN A 160 -1.84 10.63 2.53
C GLN A 160 -0.68 9.69 2.83
N ILE A 161 0.51 10.25 3.05
CA ILE A 161 1.75 9.52 3.31
C ILE A 161 1.60 8.59 4.51
N VAL A 162 2.03 7.33 4.33
CA VAL A 162 2.29 6.38 5.41
C VAL A 162 3.80 6.24 5.58
N ALA A 163 4.29 6.35 6.82
CA ALA A 163 5.65 5.95 7.14
C ALA A 163 5.81 4.44 6.96
N VAL A 164 6.80 4.02 6.16
CA VAL A 164 7.26 2.64 6.09
C VAL A 164 8.63 2.55 6.74
N ILE A 165 8.70 1.78 7.81
CA ILE A 165 9.88 1.55 8.63
C ILE A 165 10.83 0.62 7.86
N CYS A 166 12.08 1.03 7.73
CA CYS A 166 13.17 0.22 7.19
C CYS A 166 13.98 -0.31 8.37
N LEU A 167 13.62 -1.50 8.87
CA LEU A 167 14.28 -2.16 10.00
C LEU A 167 15.53 -2.91 9.51
N PRO A 168 16.76 -2.49 9.87
CA PRO A 168 17.97 -3.17 9.42
C PRO A 168 18.11 -4.58 10.01
N SER A 169 18.61 -5.52 9.20
CA SER A 169 18.98 -6.86 9.68
C SER A 169 20.18 -6.80 10.66
N ASP A 170 21.07 -5.81 10.49
CA ASP A 170 22.18 -5.52 11.39
C ASP A 170 21.77 -4.43 12.39
N THR A 171 21.64 -4.81 13.67
CA THR A 171 21.17 -3.92 14.74
C THR A 171 22.17 -2.81 15.12
N THR A 172 23.38 -2.82 14.56
CA THR A 172 24.34 -1.72 14.71
C THR A 172 24.06 -0.56 13.74
N GLN A 173 23.21 -0.79 12.74
CA GLN A 173 22.81 0.23 11.78
C GLN A 173 21.62 1.02 12.30
N GLN A 174 21.59 2.30 11.93
CA GLN A 174 20.55 3.25 12.30
C GLN A 174 19.17 2.81 11.77
N LEU A 175 18.14 2.90 12.60
CA LEU A 175 16.75 2.75 12.14
C LEU A 175 16.32 3.95 11.27
N SER A 176 15.59 3.68 10.19
CA SER A 176 15.06 4.70 9.30
C SER A 176 13.64 4.39 8.84
N MET A 177 13.01 5.35 8.17
CA MET A 177 11.76 5.15 7.46
C MET A 177 11.75 5.89 6.12
N ILE A 178 10.89 5.44 5.21
CA ILE A 178 10.58 6.11 3.95
C ILE A 178 9.13 6.61 3.95
N GLU A 179 8.88 7.69 3.20
CA GLU A 179 7.53 8.16 2.89
C GLU A 179 6.95 7.32 1.76
N VAL A 180 5.83 6.64 2.01
CA VAL A 180 5.07 5.93 0.99
C VAL A 180 3.70 6.56 0.88
N ALA A 181 3.49 7.35 -0.16
CA ALA A 181 2.17 7.82 -0.50
C ALA A 181 1.34 6.64 -1.05
N PRO A 182 0.09 6.45 -0.58
CA PRO A 182 -0.86 5.57 -1.22
C PRO A 182 -1.01 6.07 -2.64
N ARG A 183 -0.51 5.27 -3.57
CA ARG A 183 -0.92 5.38 -4.95
C ARG A 183 -2.45 5.22 -4.96
N PRO A 184 -3.22 6.12 -5.60
CA PRO A 184 -4.66 5.96 -5.78
C PRO A 184 -4.96 4.49 -6.06
N PRO A 185 -5.96 3.86 -5.42
CA PRO A 185 -6.27 2.46 -5.62
C PRO A 185 -6.29 2.17 -7.11
N GLY A 186 -5.37 1.30 -7.50
CA GLY A 186 -5.14 1.02 -8.89
C GLY A 186 -4.00 1.79 -9.59
N LEU A 187 -3.09 2.39 -8.84
CA LEU A 187 -1.79 2.85 -9.36
C LEU A 187 -0.62 2.04 -8.76
N SER A 188 -0.91 1.15 -7.79
CA SER A 188 0.05 0.14 -7.34
C SER A 188 -0.16 -1.18 -8.09
N PRO A 189 0.91 -1.81 -8.63
CA PRO A 189 0.80 -3.10 -9.32
C PRO A 189 0.22 -4.19 -8.41
N GLY A 190 0.47 -4.11 -7.10
CA GLY A 190 -0.11 -5.00 -6.09
C GLY A 190 -1.64 -4.90 -5.97
N CYS A 191 -2.21 -3.70 -6.04
CA CYS A 191 -3.65 -3.48 -5.99
C CYS A 191 -4.38 -4.26 -7.10
N TRP A 192 -3.90 -4.21 -8.34
CA TRP A 192 -4.53 -4.91 -9.46
C TRP A 192 -4.29 -6.42 -9.46
N LYS A 193 -3.08 -6.85 -9.06
CA LYS A 193 -2.72 -8.26 -8.94
C LYS A 193 -3.69 -9.02 -8.03
N HIS A 194 -4.17 -8.39 -6.95
CA HIS A 194 -5.01 -9.02 -5.95
C HIS A 194 -6.51 -8.74 -6.09
N ASN A 195 -6.91 -7.64 -6.74
CA ASN A 195 -8.33 -7.28 -6.86
C ASN A 195 -8.94 -7.55 -8.23
N VAL A 196 -8.13 -7.66 -9.30
CA VAL A 196 -8.65 -7.50 -10.67
C VAL A 196 -8.35 -8.69 -11.56
N ASN A 197 -7.51 -9.64 -11.14
CA ASN A 197 -7.45 -10.96 -11.79
C ASN A 197 -7.25 -10.87 -13.33
N VAL A 198 -6.53 -9.83 -13.80
CA VAL A 198 -6.32 -9.58 -15.23
C VAL A 198 -5.14 -10.42 -15.71
N TYR A 199 -5.40 -11.24 -16.73
CA TYR A 199 -4.38 -12.10 -17.32
C TYR A 199 -3.62 -11.37 -18.43
N ILE A 200 -2.30 -11.42 -18.32
CA ILE A 200 -1.37 -11.29 -19.43
C ILE A 200 -0.94 -12.72 -19.76
N THR A 201 -1.63 -13.32 -20.75
CA THR A 201 -1.39 -14.60 -21.44
C THR A 201 -1.44 -15.94 -20.67
N GLY A 202 -2.48 -16.75 -20.93
CA GLY A 202 -2.40 -18.22 -20.95
C GLY A 202 -2.94 -19.01 -19.73
N ARG A 203 -4.13 -19.62 -19.92
CA ARG A 203 -4.85 -20.65 -19.13
C ARG A 203 -4.46 -20.84 -17.65
N GLY A 204 -5.30 -20.31 -16.77
CA GLY A 204 -5.77 -21.07 -15.60
C GLY A 204 -5.44 -20.56 -14.19
N SER A 205 -4.64 -19.50 -14.00
CA SER A 205 -4.34 -18.98 -12.65
C SER A 205 -4.15 -17.47 -12.59
N TYR A 206 -5.00 -16.80 -11.79
CA TYR A 206 -5.02 -15.34 -11.65
C TYR A 206 -3.76 -14.79 -10.94
N SER A 207 -2.83 -14.21 -11.70
CA SER A 207 -1.70 -13.44 -11.15
C SER A 207 -1.30 -12.31 -12.09
N GLY A 208 -1.37 -11.06 -11.63
CA GLY A 208 -0.99 -9.88 -12.41
C GLY A 208 0.49 -9.86 -12.81
N ASP A 209 0.78 -9.15 -13.91
CA ASP A 209 2.15 -8.98 -14.41
C ASP A 209 2.99 -8.17 -13.42
N PRO A 210 4.11 -8.73 -12.93
CA PRO A 210 5.03 -8.04 -12.04
C PRO A 210 5.67 -6.76 -12.61
N HIS A 211 5.52 -6.47 -13.91
CA HIS A 211 6.25 -5.39 -14.59
C HIS A 211 5.42 -4.14 -14.91
N ILE A 212 4.12 -4.10 -14.60
CA ILE A 212 3.32 -2.87 -14.79
C ILE A 212 3.80 -1.78 -13.80
N THR A 213 4.04 -0.57 -14.29
CA THR A 213 4.45 0.61 -13.50
C THR A 213 3.25 1.52 -13.18
N ALA A 214 3.42 2.48 -12.25
CA ALA A 214 2.38 3.50 -12.01
C ALA A 214 2.11 4.35 -13.25
N ALA A 215 3.15 4.77 -13.96
CA ALA A 215 3.02 5.58 -15.17
C ALA A 215 2.16 4.85 -16.23
N GLN A 216 2.38 3.55 -16.40
CA GLN A 216 1.55 2.74 -17.31
C GLN A 216 0.10 2.64 -16.85
N LEU A 217 -0.18 2.61 -15.55
CA LEU A 217 -1.55 2.61 -15.04
C LEU A 217 -2.26 3.95 -15.23
N GLU A 218 -1.53 5.07 -15.15
CA GLU A 218 -2.06 6.40 -15.50
C GLU A 218 -2.39 6.49 -17.00
N GLU A 219 -1.51 5.95 -17.86
CA GLU A 219 -1.77 5.82 -19.30
C GLU A 219 -3.02 4.97 -19.57
N TYR A 220 -3.19 3.86 -18.84
CA TYR A 220 -4.37 3.02 -18.96
C TYR A 220 -5.64 3.73 -18.48
N GLU A 221 -5.60 4.45 -17.36
CA GLU A 221 -6.75 5.24 -16.91
C GLU A 221 -7.17 6.27 -17.97
N ALA A 222 -6.20 7.01 -18.53
CA ALA A 222 -6.45 7.99 -19.58
C ALA A 222 -7.05 7.35 -20.84
N TYR A 223 -6.52 6.20 -21.27
CA TYR A 223 -7.06 5.46 -22.40
C TYR A 223 -8.50 5.01 -22.15
N ILE A 224 -8.80 4.44 -20.97
CA ILE A 224 -10.13 3.93 -20.64
C ILE A 224 -11.15 5.07 -20.53
N LYS A 225 -10.76 6.19 -19.91
CA LYS A 225 -11.56 7.42 -19.88
C LYS A 225 -11.94 7.89 -21.27
N ALA A 226 -10.98 7.89 -22.20
CA ALA A 226 -11.19 8.37 -23.55
C ALA A 226 -12.04 7.43 -24.42
N ASN A 227 -11.97 6.11 -24.19
CA ASN A 227 -12.50 5.12 -25.13
C ASN A 227 -13.70 4.31 -24.62
N PHE A 228 -13.88 4.15 -23.30
CA PHE A 228 -14.88 3.23 -22.75
C PHE A 228 -15.82 3.86 -21.74
N TYR A 229 -15.29 4.64 -20.79
CA TYR A 229 -16.10 5.20 -19.71
C TYR A 229 -15.50 6.53 -19.21
N SER A 230 -16.15 7.65 -19.53
CA SER A 230 -15.63 9.00 -19.26
C SER A 230 -15.35 9.28 -17.79
N ASP A 231 -16.15 8.68 -16.89
CA ASP A 231 -16.01 8.87 -15.44
C ASP A 231 -15.11 7.80 -14.81
N PHE A 232 -14.47 6.96 -15.63
CA PHE A 232 -13.58 5.93 -15.15
C PHE A 232 -12.46 6.56 -14.32
N THR A 233 -12.19 6.01 -13.15
CA THR A 233 -10.95 6.26 -12.41
C THR A 233 -10.48 4.92 -11.86
N LEU A 234 -9.18 4.80 -11.62
CA LEU A 234 -8.61 3.61 -11.00
C LEU A 234 -9.26 3.36 -9.62
N GLN A 235 -9.56 4.44 -8.89
CA GLN A 235 -10.32 4.42 -7.64
C GLN A 235 -11.76 3.91 -7.81
N TRP A 236 -12.48 4.38 -8.84
CA TRP A 236 -13.82 3.90 -9.14
C TRP A 236 -13.80 2.40 -9.44
N ALA A 237 -12.86 1.96 -10.29
CA ALA A 237 -12.70 0.57 -10.66
C ALA A 237 -12.42 -0.30 -9.42
N TYR A 238 -11.48 0.12 -8.57
CA TYR A 238 -11.22 -0.53 -7.29
C TYR A 238 -12.48 -0.66 -6.42
N ASN A 239 -13.30 0.39 -6.32
CA ASN A 239 -14.56 0.33 -5.58
C ASN A 239 -15.53 -0.71 -6.17
N GLN A 240 -15.60 -0.84 -7.50
CA GLN A 240 -16.39 -1.90 -8.15
C GLN A 240 -15.86 -3.31 -7.82
N PHE A 241 -14.54 -3.48 -7.70
CA PHE A 241 -13.94 -4.77 -7.33
C PHE A 241 -14.20 -5.18 -5.89
N LYS A 242 -14.43 -4.21 -4.98
CA LYS A 242 -14.76 -4.52 -3.58
C LYS A 242 -16.22 -4.91 -3.36
N ASP A 243 -17.14 -4.50 -4.24
CA ASP A 243 -18.56 -4.82 -4.11
C ASP A 243 -18.89 -6.13 -4.85
N PRO A 244 -19.27 -7.22 -4.15
CA PRO A 244 -19.66 -8.47 -4.80
C PRO A 244 -20.87 -8.32 -5.74
N LYS A 245 -21.70 -7.29 -5.57
CA LYS A 245 -22.82 -6.99 -6.47
C LYS A 245 -22.34 -6.53 -7.85
N CYS A 246 -21.12 -5.99 -7.93
CA CYS A 246 -20.53 -5.50 -9.15
C CYS A 246 -19.69 -6.57 -9.88
N LYS A 247 -19.75 -7.84 -9.47
CA LYS A 247 -19.06 -8.96 -10.15
C LYS A 247 -19.30 -9.02 -11.66
N GLY A 248 -20.49 -8.66 -12.12
CA GLY A 248 -20.82 -8.60 -13.55
C GLY A 248 -19.99 -7.58 -14.32
N MET A 249 -19.48 -6.54 -13.65
CA MET A 249 -18.63 -5.51 -14.25
C MET A 249 -17.15 -5.84 -14.23
N TRP A 250 -16.72 -6.82 -13.42
CA TRP A 250 -15.29 -7.12 -13.25
C TRP A 250 -14.64 -7.53 -14.57
N LEU A 251 -15.31 -8.38 -15.35
CA LEU A 251 -14.83 -8.79 -16.68
C LEU A 251 -14.77 -7.62 -17.66
N THR A 252 -15.77 -6.74 -17.61
CA THR A 252 -15.81 -5.54 -18.45
C THR A 252 -14.63 -4.62 -18.14
N ILE A 253 -14.39 -4.34 -16.86
CA ILE A 253 -13.28 -3.48 -16.43
C ILE A 253 -11.94 -4.14 -16.77
N ALA A 254 -11.79 -5.45 -16.55
CA ALA A 254 -10.58 -6.19 -16.96
C ALA A 254 -10.32 -6.09 -18.47
N ASN A 255 -11.36 -6.19 -19.29
CA ASN A 255 -11.24 -6.05 -20.75
C ASN A 255 -10.91 -4.63 -21.20
N TRP A 256 -11.32 -3.60 -20.45
CA TRP A 256 -10.87 -2.22 -20.70
C TRP A 256 -9.37 -2.06 -20.45
N PHE A 257 -8.84 -2.68 -19.38
CA PHE A 257 -7.39 -2.72 -19.14
C PHE A 257 -6.64 -3.50 -20.21
N ASN A 258 -7.18 -4.64 -20.69
CA ASN A 258 -6.57 -5.37 -21.80
C ASN A 258 -6.48 -4.49 -23.05
N ALA A 259 -7.56 -3.79 -23.41
CA ALA A 259 -7.54 -2.91 -24.56
C ALA A 259 -6.54 -1.76 -24.40
N ALA A 260 -6.43 -1.16 -23.21
CA ALA A 260 -5.43 -0.13 -22.90
C ALA A 260 -3.99 -0.66 -23.03
N ALA A 261 -3.76 -1.92 -22.68
CA ALA A 261 -2.50 -2.62 -22.85
C ALA A 261 -2.24 -3.12 -24.29
N GLY A 262 -3.14 -2.86 -25.25
CA GLY A 262 -3.04 -3.37 -26.62
C GLY A 262 -3.28 -4.89 -26.74
N LEU A 263 -3.97 -5.49 -25.78
CA LEU A 263 -4.26 -6.92 -25.70
C LEU A 263 -5.71 -7.25 -26.11
N ALA A 264 -5.90 -8.50 -26.51
CA ALA A 264 -7.23 -9.01 -26.82
C ALA A 264 -8.13 -9.13 -25.56
N PRO A 265 -9.45 -8.98 -25.69
CA PRO A 265 -10.37 -9.16 -24.57
C PRO A 265 -10.39 -10.62 -24.10
N TYR A 266 -10.50 -10.81 -22.78
CA TYR A 266 -10.73 -12.10 -22.16
C TYR A 266 -12.21 -12.49 -22.29
N ASN A 267 -12.44 -13.75 -22.68
CA ASN A 267 -13.77 -14.29 -22.98
C ASN A 267 -14.20 -15.42 -22.02
N GLY A 268 -13.43 -15.72 -20.97
CA GLY A 268 -13.89 -16.55 -19.85
C GLY A 268 -14.11 -18.03 -20.13
N SER A 269 -13.61 -18.57 -21.26
CA SER A 269 -13.71 -19.99 -21.64
C SER A 269 -12.59 -20.85 -21.08
#